data_AF-A0A3D3NY48-F1
#
_entry.id   AF-A0A3D3NY48-F1
#
_cell.length_a   1.000
_cell.length_b   1.000
_cell.length_c   1.000
_cell.angle_alpha   90.00
_cell.angle_beta   90.00
_cell.angle_gamma   90.00
#
_symmetry.space_group_name_H-M   'P 1'
#
loop_
_entity.id
_entity.type
_entity.pdbx_description
1 polymer ?
#
loop_
_entity_poly.entity_id
_entity_poly.type
_entity_poly.pdbx_seq_one_letter_code
_entity_poly.pdbx_strand_id
1 'polypeptide(L)'
;WRGQAGVARTLGGVLACSLGFYIITNSVSWLVEPGYAKSLAGWVQCLTTGLPGYAPTWMFLRNSLLSDMGFSLLLLAAFNAEAHARALPKLRWLAPAAA
;
A
#
# COMPACT_ATOMS: atom_id res chain seq x y z
N TRP A 1 -13.88 -15.99 10.16
CA TRP A 1 -12.71 -15.39 10.84
C TRP A 1 -11.36 -15.91 10.34
N ARG A 2 -11.18 -17.21 10.00
CA ARG A 2 -10.07 -17.68 9.13
C ARG A 2 -10.66 -18.17 7.80
N GLY A 3 -10.08 -17.75 6.66
CA GLY A 3 -10.52 -18.19 5.31
C GLY A 3 -11.45 -17.24 4.53
N GLN A 4 -11.85 -16.08 5.09
CA GLN A 4 -12.69 -15.10 4.38
C GLN A 4 -11.92 -14.27 3.34
N ALA A 5 -10.63 -14.01 3.59
CA ALA A 5 -9.73 -13.35 2.65
C ALA A 5 -8.49 -14.22 2.49
N GLY A 6 -8.08 -14.48 1.26
CA GLY A 6 -6.81 -15.17 0.97
C GLY A 6 -5.63 -14.22 1.07
N VAL A 7 -4.41 -14.78 1.17
CA VAL A 7 -3.15 -14.00 1.22
C VAL A 7 -3.08 -12.99 0.06
N ALA A 8 -3.41 -13.42 -1.16
CA ALA A 8 -3.39 -12.55 -2.33
C ALA A 8 -4.39 -11.40 -2.24
N ARG A 9 -5.59 -11.64 -1.69
CA ARG A 9 -6.61 -10.59 -1.50
C ARG A 9 -6.15 -9.56 -0.47
N THR A 10 -5.55 -10.01 0.63
CA THR A 10 -4.99 -9.11 1.65
C THR A 10 -3.87 -8.26 1.09
N LEU A 11 -2.90 -8.87 0.40
CA LEU A 11 -1.79 -8.13 -0.22
C LEU A 11 -2.26 -7.18 -1.33
N GLY A 12 -3.28 -7.56 -2.11
CA GLY A 12 -3.93 -6.67 -3.08
C GLY A 12 -4.59 -5.47 -2.39
N GLY A 13 -5.22 -5.68 -1.23
CA GLY A 13 -5.76 -4.59 -0.41
C GLY A 13 -4.67 -3.66 0.10
N VAL A 14 -3.56 -4.20 0.58
CA VAL A 14 -2.39 -3.41 1.03
C VAL A 14 -1.86 -2.56 -0.13
N LEU A 15 -1.60 -3.16 -1.29
CA LEU A 15 -1.16 -2.44 -2.49
C LEU A 15 -2.13 -1.31 -2.86
N ALA A 16 -3.43 -1.59 -2.89
CA ALA A 16 -4.45 -0.59 -3.23
C ALA A 16 -4.48 0.56 -2.21
N CYS A 17 -4.38 0.26 -0.91
CA CYS A 17 -4.34 1.27 0.14
C CYS A 17 -3.06 2.11 0.09
N SER A 18 -1.88 1.51 -0.12
CA SER A 18 -0.62 2.25 -0.22
C SER A 18 -0.61 3.19 -1.44
N LEU A 19 -1.10 2.72 -2.59
CA LEU A 19 -1.25 3.56 -3.79
C LEU A 19 -2.29 4.66 -3.59
N GLY A 20 -3.44 4.34 -2.99
CA GLY A 20 -4.48 5.31 -2.66
C GLY A 20 -3.98 6.39 -1.72
N PHE A 21 -3.28 6.01 -0.64
CA PHE A 21 -2.64 6.94 0.27
C PHE A 21 -1.67 7.86 -0.47
N TYR A 22 -0.80 7.31 -1.33
CA TYR A 22 0.14 8.09 -2.12
C TYR A 22 -0.55 9.12 -3.01
N ILE A 23 -1.55 8.71 -3.79
CA ILE A 23 -2.24 9.61 -4.72
C ILE A 23 -3.00 10.70 -3.95
N ILE A 24 -3.73 10.32 -2.90
CA ILE A 24 -4.54 11.26 -2.11
C ILE A 24 -3.65 12.27 -1.41
N THR A 25 -2.60 11.83 -0.72
CA THR A 25 -1.73 12.74 0.03
C THR A 25 -0.97 13.70 -0.88
N ASN A 26 -0.42 13.23 -2.00
CA ASN A 26 0.22 14.11 -2.98
C ASN A 26 -0.78 15.07 -3.65
N SER A 27 -2.01 14.64 -3.88
CA SER A 27 -3.08 15.53 -4.39
C SER A 27 -3.44 16.62 -3.37
N VAL A 28 -3.48 16.29 -2.08
CA VAL A 28 -3.66 17.28 -1.00
C VAL A 28 -2.47 18.24 -0.95
N SER A 29 -1.24 17.75 -1.07
CA SER A 29 -0.06 18.62 -1.21
C SER A 29 -0.18 19.54 -2.41
N TRP A 30 -0.61 19.05 -3.57
CA TRP A 30 -0.85 19.87 -4.75
C TRP A 30 -1.93 20.94 -4.52
N LEU A 31 -2.94 20.69 -3.69
CA LEU A 31 -3.97 21.69 -3.36
C LEU A 31 -3.44 22.76 -2.39
N VAL A 32 -2.76 22.34 -1.32
CA VAL A 32 -2.42 23.21 -0.18
C VAL A 32 -1.09 23.94 -0.37
N GLU A 33 -0.09 23.28 -0.95
CA GLU A 33 1.26 23.83 -1.04
C GLU A 33 1.36 24.85 -2.18
N PRO A 34 1.68 26.12 -1.90
CA PRO A 34 1.82 27.15 -2.94
C PRO A 34 2.95 26.87 -3.94
N GLY A 35 3.93 26.05 -3.57
CA GLY A 35 5.03 25.66 -4.47
C GLY A 35 4.58 24.89 -5.73
N TYR A 36 3.37 24.30 -5.75
CA TYR A 36 2.85 23.64 -6.94
C TYR A 36 1.94 24.55 -7.76
N ALA A 37 2.18 24.61 -9.07
CA ALA A 37 1.24 25.20 -10.01
C ALA A 37 -0.09 24.44 -9.99
N LYS A 38 -1.23 25.16 -9.86
CA LYS A 38 -2.57 24.55 -9.85
C LYS A 38 -3.06 24.19 -11.26
N SER A 39 -2.25 23.39 -11.94
CA SER A 39 -2.47 22.86 -13.28
C SER A 39 -2.26 21.35 -13.28
N LEU A 40 -2.67 20.70 -14.38
CA LEU A 40 -2.41 19.28 -14.58
C LEU A 40 -0.93 18.93 -14.51
N ALA A 41 -0.06 19.80 -15.04
CA ALA A 41 1.39 19.61 -14.97
C ALA A 41 1.91 19.65 -13.53
N GLY A 42 1.42 20.56 -12.70
CA GLY A 42 1.78 20.63 -11.28
C GLY A 42 1.25 19.45 -10.47
N TRP A 43 0.10 18.88 -10.86
CA TRP A 43 -0.42 17.66 -10.25
C TRP A 43 0.42 16.43 -10.63
N VAL A 44 0.83 16.31 -11.90
CA VAL A 44 1.78 15.27 -12.32
C VAL A 44 3.13 15.43 -11.60
N GLN A 45 3.59 16.67 -11.42
CA GLN A 45 4.82 16.97 -10.69
C GLN A 45 4.73 16.48 -9.23
N CYS A 46 3.65 16.77 -8.50
CA CYS A 46 3.53 16.32 -7.11
C CYS A 46 3.51 14.78 -7.00
N LEU A 47 2.98 14.08 -8.00
CA LEU A 47 2.94 12.61 -8.04
C LEU A 47 4.25 11.95 -8.49
N THR A 48 5.27 12.72 -8.88
CA THR A 48 6.51 12.15 -9.44
C THR A 48 7.74 12.77 -8.80
N THR A 49 8.08 13.99 -9.20
CA THR A 49 9.33 14.67 -8.82
C THR A 49 9.20 15.46 -7.53
N GLY A 50 8.00 15.90 -7.17
CA GLY A 50 7.78 16.78 -6.02
C GLY A 50 8.31 18.20 -6.23
N LEU A 51 8.49 18.94 -5.13
CA LEU A 51 9.09 20.28 -5.17
C LEU A 51 10.61 20.22 -5.28
N PRO A 52 11.24 21.20 -5.96
CA PRO A 52 12.69 21.35 -5.95
C PRO A 52 13.26 21.46 -4.54
N GLY A 53 14.42 20.85 -4.29
CA GLY A 53 15.08 20.84 -2.98
C GLY A 53 14.67 19.68 -2.06
N TYR A 54 13.67 18.89 -2.46
CA TYR A 54 13.25 17.68 -1.74
C TYR A 54 13.50 16.42 -2.57
N ALA A 55 13.49 15.26 -1.91
CA ALA A 55 13.55 13.98 -2.60
C ALA A 55 12.27 13.74 -3.43
N PRO A 56 12.37 13.09 -4.60
CA PRO A 56 11.20 12.76 -5.41
C PRO A 56 10.16 11.92 -4.66
N THR A 57 8.88 12.26 -4.85
CA THR A 57 7.77 11.62 -4.13
C THR A 57 7.62 10.14 -4.50
N TRP A 58 8.00 9.74 -5.72
CA TRP A 58 8.02 8.32 -6.10
C TRP A 58 8.98 7.46 -5.24
N MET A 59 10.04 8.05 -4.68
CA MET A 59 10.96 7.33 -3.79
C MET A 59 10.28 6.99 -2.46
N PHE A 60 9.47 7.92 -1.94
CA PHE A 60 8.62 7.64 -0.78
C PHE A 60 7.64 6.50 -1.11
N LEU A 61 6.94 6.56 -2.25
CA LEU A 61 6.04 5.47 -2.66
C LEU A 61 6.76 4.13 -2.68
N ARG A 62 7.93 4.05 -3.31
CA ARG A 62 8.72 2.81 -3.38
C ARG A 62 9.04 2.27 -1.98
N ASN A 63 9.59 3.11 -1.11
CA ASN A 63 10.02 2.67 0.21
C ASN A 63 8.82 2.28 1.10
N SER A 64 7.75 3.08 1.08
CA SER A 64 6.52 2.81 1.83
C SER A 64 5.83 1.56 1.33
N LEU A 65 5.72 1.35 0.01
CA LEU A 65 5.12 0.15 -0.55
C LEU A 65 5.93 -1.11 -0.21
N LEU A 66 7.26 -1.05 -0.27
CA LEU A 66 8.13 -2.16 0.15
C LEU A 66 7.94 -2.49 1.64
N SER A 67 7.86 -1.46 2.48
CA SER A 67 7.58 -1.61 3.91
C SER A 67 6.20 -2.24 4.15
N ASP A 68 5.15 -1.68 3.57
CA ASP A 68 3.76 -2.14 3.74
C ASP A 68 3.61 -3.59 3.28
N MET A 69 4.14 -3.94 2.12
CA MET A 69 4.13 -5.31 1.61
C MET A 69 4.98 -6.25 2.46
N GLY A 70 6.18 -5.82 2.86
CA GLY A 70 7.09 -6.60 3.68
C GLY A 70 6.50 -6.94 5.05
N PHE A 71 6.01 -5.95 5.80
CA PHE A 71 5.38 -6.18 7.08
C PHE A 71 4.08 -6.97 6.97
N SER A 72 3.28 -6.74 5.92
CA SER A 72 2.08 -7.53 5.66
C SER A 72 2.40 -9.01 5.41
N LEU A 73 3.45 -9.29 4.62
CA LEU A 73 3.92 -10.66 4.40
C LEU A 73 4.41 -11.30 5.71
N LEU A 74 5.19 -10.59 6.52
CA LEU A 74 5.67 -11.08 7.81
C LEU A 74 4.51 -11.41 8.76
N LEU A 75 3.49 -10.54 8.83
CA LEU A 75 2.30 -10.77 9.65
C LEU A 75 1.48 -11.96 9.14
N LEU A 76 1.29 -12.09 7.83
CA LEU A 76 0.60 -13.24 7.23
C LEU A 76 1.38 -14.54 7.45
N ALA A 77 2.71 -14.51 7.36
CA ALA A 77 3.58 -15.64 7.66
C ALA A 77 3.48 -16.04 9.13
N ALA A 78 3.57 -15.08 10.06
CA ALA A 78 3.40 -15.32 11.49
C ALA A 78 2.02 -15.91 11.81
N PHE A 79 0.96 -15.39 11.18
CA PHE A 79 -0.40 -15.90 11.33
C PHE A 79 -0.54 -17.35 10.86
N ASN A 80 0.10 -17.71 9.74
CA ASN A 80 0.11 -19.09 9.23
C ASN A 80 1.04 -20.02 10.03
N ALA A 81 2.13 -19.50 10.59
CA ALA A 81 3.01 -20.25 11.48
C ALA A 81 2.31 -20.58 12.80
N GLU A 82 1.59 -19.63 13.38
CA GLU A 82 0.75 -19.84 14.55
C GLU A 82 -0.37 -20.85 14.26
N ALA A 83 -1.00 -20.76 13.09
CA ALA A 83 -1.98 -21.75 12.65
C ALA A 83 -1.38 -23.16 12.57
N HIS A 84 -0.14 -23.27 12.08
CA HIS A 84 0.55 -24.55 12.01
C HIS A 84 0.84 -25.13 13.40
N ALA A 85 1.39 -24.31 14.30
CA ALA A 85 1.74 -24.73 15.66
C ALA A 85 0.52 -25.17 16.48
N ARG A 86 -0.65 -24.58 16.22
CA ARG A 86 -1.91 -24.88 16.91
C ARG A 86 -2.83 -25.85 16.16
N ALA A 87 -2.38 -26.43 15.03
CA ALA A 87 -3.20 -27.26 14.16
C ALA A 87 -4.54 -26.59 13.70
N LEU A 88 -4.53 -25.26 13.54
CA LEU A 88 -5.66 -24.49 13.03
C LEU A 88 -5.64 -24.41 11.49
N PRO A 89 -6.78 -24.11 10.85
CA PRO A 89 -6.83 -23.85 9.41
C PRO A 89 -5.91 -22.69 9.00
N LYS A 90 -5.03 -22.93 8.02
CA LYS A 90 -4.12 -21.93 7.43
C LYS A 90 -4.85 -21.03 6.43
N LEU A 91 -4.38 -19.80 6.25
CA LEU A 91 -4.79 -18.96 5.13
C LEU A 91 -4.32 -19.57 3.81
N ARG A 92 -5.27 -19.72 2.90
CA ARG A 92 -4.99 -20.10 1.51
C ARG A 92 -4.47 -18.87 0.75
N TRP A 93 -3.62 -19.12 -0.23
CA TRP A 93 -3.13 -18.07 -1.14
C TRP A 93 -4.27 -17.40 -1.91
N LEU A 94 -5.12 -18.23 -2.52
CA LEU A 94 -6.37 -17.84 -3.13
C LEU A 94 -7.50 -18.42 -2.27
N ALA A 95 -8.34 -17.54 -1.72
CA ALA A 95 -9.60 -17.95 -1.10
C ALA A 95 -10.72 -17.74 -2.14
N PRO A 96 -11.69 -18.66 -2.24
CA PRO A 96 -12.88 -18.42 -3.06
C PRO A 96 -13.54 -17.12 -2.58
N ALA A 97 -14.01 -16.30 -3.51
CA ALA A 97 -14.85 -15.16 -3.16
C ALA A 97 -16.04 -15.70 -2.34
N ALA A 98 -16.28 -15.11 -1.17
CA ALA A 98 -17.47 -15.44 -0.40
C ALA A 98 -18.69 -15.21 -1.30
N ALA A 99 -19.46 -16.27 -1.52
CA ALA A 99 -20.72 -16.26 -2.25
C ALA A 99 -21.80 -15.53 -1.45
#